data_AF-A0A927YH57-F1
#
_entry.id   AF-A0A927YH57-F1
#
_cell.length_a   1.000
_cell.length_b   1.000
_cell.length_c   1.000
_cell.angle_alpha   90.00
_cell.angle_beta   90.00
_cell.angle_gamma   90.00
#
_symmetry.space_group_name_H-M   'P 1'
#
loop_
_entity.id
_entity.type
_entity.pdbx_description
1 polymer ?
#
loop_
_entity_poly.entity_id
_entity_poly.type
_entity_poly.pdbx_seq_one_letter_code
_entity_poly.pdbx_strand_id
1 'polypeptide(L)'
;MNRTSKELKRLSRQSLLGNYGLVILALFLTQLITNVVISPFQAQMQNYSRSASLAELNMALPADNQLAVSPGSFPIWALVAMIIIALLATVLMAGEQKIHLALARGNKLPISTLFSEFKNRPDRYIVYTLLNVVITLACILPLIIIMAIISVNVVPNGATIAIVSVAFTIALCVIVIFIQLRISLSIYFLLDNPSLGAMGAIKESFRTMKGHCWRRLYIDLSFIPMGILVVLSLGIAGLWVQPYMYQVNAYFYIDTIGEIDRKIEEERRMEEEMGPMLTDEKF
;
A
#
# COMPACT_ATOMS: atom_id res chain seq x y z
N MET A 1 -16.28 18.32 10.19
CA MET A 1 -17.37 17.45 9.75
C MET A 1 -16.78 16.28 8.97
N ASN A 2 -17.13 15.04 9.31
CA ASN A 2 -16.58 13.87 8.62
C ASN A 2 -17.22 13.70 7.23
N ARG A 3 -16.44 13.92 6.16
CA ARG A 3 -16.94 13.82 4.78
C ARG A 3 -17.31 12.39 4.38
N THR A 4 -18.35 12.24 3.57
CA THR A 4 -18.76 10.93 3.03
C THR A 4 -17.76 10.41 1.99
N SER A 5 -17.81 9.11 1.70
CA SER A 5 -16.99 8.50 0.62
C SER A 5 -17.21 9.20 -0.72
N LYS A 6 -18.45 9.58 -1.05
CA LYS A 6 -18.80 10.30 -2.28
C LYS A 6 -18.12 11.66 -2.36
N GLU A 7 -18.08 12.41 -1.25
CA GLU A 7 -17.44 13.73 -1.21
C GLU A 7 -15.93 13.63 -1.37
N LEU A 8 -15.27 12.70 -0.67
CA LEU A 8 -13.82 12.49 -0.82
C LEU A 8 -13.44 12.07 -2.24
N LYS A 9 -14.23 11.18 -2.84
CA LYS A 9 -14.11 10.78 -4.25
C LYS A 9 -14.26 11.95 -5.21
N ARG A 10 -15.24 12.84 -4.96
CA ARG A 10 -15.45 14.06 -5.75
C ARG A 10 -14.25 15.01 -5.64
N LEU A 11 -13.79 15.32 -4.43
CA LEU A 11 -12.63 16.19 -4.19
C LEU A 11 -11.37 15.63 -4.86
N SER A 12 -11.15 14.32 -4.71
CA SER A 12 -10.02 13.64 -5.33
C SER A 12 -10.05 13.75 -6.85
N ARG A 13 -11.21 13.50 -7.46
CA ARG A 13 -11.39 13.68 -8.91
C ARG A 13 -11.09 15.12 -9.33
N GLN A 14 -11.58 16.11 -8.60
CA GLN A 14 -11.34 17.53 -8.90
C GLN A 14 -9.85 17.88 -8.83
N SER A 15 -9.14 17.43 -7.79
CA SER A 15 -7.69 17.68 -7.67
C SER A 15 -6.86 17.00 -8.76
N LEU A 16 -7.33 15.86 -9.27
CA LEU A 16 -6.64 15.10 -10.31
C LEU A 16 -6.91 15.62 -11.71
N LEU A 17 -8.04 16.31 -11.95
CA LEU A 17 -8.31 16.94 -13.23
C LEU A 17 -7.21 17.96 -13.54
N GLY A 18 -6.52 17.78 -14.68
CA GLY A 18 -5.35 18.57 -15.06
C GLY A 18 -4.03 18.13 -14.42
N ASN A 19 -4.03 17.16 -13.50
CA ASN A 19 -2.82 16.64 -12.83
C ASN A 19 -2.63 15.12 -12.98
N TYR A 20 -3.55 14.42 -13.67
CA TYR A 20 -3.44 12.98 -13.93
C TYR A 20 -2.10 12.57 -14.56
N GLY A 21 -1.59 13.35 -15.53
CA GLY A 21 -0.31 13.05 -16.18
C GLY A 21 0.85 12.94 -15.19
N LEU A 22 0.91 13.84 -14.19
CA LEU A 22 1.95 13.84 -13.17
C LEU A 22 1.86 12.59 -12.27
N VAL A 23 0.66 12.29 -11.75
CA VAL A 23 0.49 11.17 -10.81
C VAL A 23 0.59 9.81 -11.50
N ILE A 24 0.12 9.69 -12.74
CA ILE A 24 0.29 8.47 -13.55
C ILE A 24 1.77 8.27 -13.86
N LEU A 25 2.50 9.33 -14.22
CA LEU A 25 3.94 9.25 -14.44
C LEU A 25 4.68 8.85 -13.17
N ALA A 26 4.34 9.43 -12.01
CA ALA A 26 4.93 9.07 -10.72
C ALA A 26 4.69 7.60 -10.37
N LEU A 27 3.46 7.12 -10.52
CA LEU A 27 3.10 5.72 -10.33
C LEU A 27 3.89 4.81 -11.28
N PHE A 28 3.86 5.13 -12.57
CA PHE A 28 4.53 4.32 -13.59
C PHE A 28 6.04 4.25 -13.37
N LEU A 29 6.71 5.37 -13.08
CA LEU A 29 8.14 5.38 -12.77
C LEU A 29 8.44 4.57 -11.52
N THR A 30 7.62 4.68 -10.48
CA THR A 30 7.79 3.90 -9.25
C THR A 30 7.74 2.40 -9.52
N GLN A 31 6.72 1.95 -10.26
CA GLN A 31 6.55 0.55 -10.63
C GLN A 31 7.65 0.08 -11.59
N LEU A 32 7.97 0.87 -12.61
CA LEU A 32 8.98 0.52 -13.61
C LEU A 32 10.36 0.37 -12.97
N ILE A 33 10.81 1.36 -12.20
CA ILE A 33 12.11 1.34 -11.53
C ILE A 33 12.21 0.13 -10.62
N THR A 34 11.19 -0.09 -9.79
CA THR A 34 11.17 -1.21 -8.83
C THR A 34 11.21 -2.56 -9.56
N ASN A 35 10.38 -2.76 -10.57
CA ASN A 35 10.32 -4.03 -11.30
C ASN A 35 11.57 -4.31 -12.11
N VAL A 36 12.14 -3.30 -12.78
CA VAL A 36 13.39 -3.46 -13.55
C VAL A 36 14.55 -3.85 -12.64
N VAL A 37 14.71 -3.17 -11.50
CA VAL A 37 15.83 -3.43 -10.58
C VAL A 37 15.70 -4.79 -9.89
N ILE A 38 14.47 -5.24 -9.59
CA ILE A 38 14.23 -6.55 -8.97
C ILE A 38 14.32 -7.72 -9.98
N SER A 39 13.97 -7.48 -11.25
CA SER A 39 13.83 -8.53 -12.28
C SER A 39 14.99 -9.53 -12.42
N PRO A 40 16.29 -9.15 -12.42
CA PRO A 40 17.37 -10.14 -12.58
C PRO A 40 17.47 -11.09 -11.38
N PHE A 41 17.11 -10.63 -10.18
CA PHE A 41 17.13 -11.44 -8.97
C PHE A 41 15.90 -12.35 -8.88
N GLN A 42 14.74 -11.84 -9.29
CA GLN A 42 13.53 -12.66 -9.46
C GLN A 42 13.73 -13.78 -10.48
N ALA A 43 14.37 -13.49 -11.62
CA ALA A 43 14.66 -14.50 -12.63
C ALA A 43 15.57 -15.63 -12.08
N GLN A 44 16.61 -15.27 -11.31
CA GLN A 44 17.45 -16.26 -10.63
C GLN A 44 16.65 -17.12 -9.65
N MET A 45 15.81 -16.50 -8.82
CA MET A 45 14.96 -17.23 -7.88
C MET A 45 13.98 -18.17 -8.61
N GLN A 46 13.37 -17.69 -9.69
CA GLN A 46 12.45 -18.49 -10.51
C GLN A 46 13.17 -19.67 -11.19
N ASN A 47 14.41 -19.47 -11.66
CA ASN A 47 15.22 -20.54 -12.23
C ASN A 47 15.59 -21.58 -11.18
N TYR A 48 15.94 -21.15 -9.96
CA TYR A 48 16.14 -22.07 -8.84
C TYR A 48 14.86 -22.87 -8.55
N SER A 49 13.70 -22.21 -8.40
CA SER A 49 12.42 -22.87 -8.15
C SER A 49 12.05 -23.89 -9.23
N ARG A 50 12.27 -23.55 -10.51
CA ARG A 50 12.10 -24.48 -11.64
C ARG A 50 13.02 -25.69 -11.49
N SER A 51 14.31 -25.49 -11.22
CA SER A 51 15.26 -26.59 -11.05
C SER A 51 14.91 -27.52 -9.88
N ALA A 52 14.44 -26.95 -8.75
CA ALA A 52 13.98 -27.71 -7.60
C ALA A 52 12.74 -28.55 -7.93
N SER A 53 11.75 -27.96 -8.59
CA SER A 53 10.53 -28.68 -9.01
C SER A 53 10.82 -29.83 -9.99
N LEU A 54 11.80 -29.66 -10.88
CA LEU A 54 12.21 -30.71 -11.82
C LEU A 54 12.93 -31.85 -11.11
N ALA A 55 13.77 -31.53 -10.11
CA ALA A 55 14.40 -32.54 -9.28
C ALA A 55 13.39 -33.34 -8.46
N GLU A 56 12.39 -32.68 -7.86
CA GLU A 56 11.28 -33.35 -7.17
C GLU A 56 10.50 -34.29 -8.10
N LEU A 57 10.15 -33.83 -9.31
CA LEU A 57 9.46 -34.65 -10.30
C LEU A 57 10.34 -35.84 -10.74
N ASN A 58 11.64 -35.61 -10.92
CA ASN A 58 12.60 -36.66 -11.29
C ASN A 58 12.72 -37.72 -10.20
N MET A 59 12.71 -37.33 -8.92
CA MET A 59 12.72 -38.26 -7.79
C MET A 59 11.44 -39.12 -7.71
N ALA A 60 10.33 -38.67 -8.30
CA ALA A 60 9.09 -39.43 -8.38
C ALA A 60 9.09 -40.48 -9.51
N LEU A 61 10.07 -40.44 -10.43
CA LEU A 61 10.19 -41.42 -11.51
C LEU A 61 10.82 -42.74 -11.02
N PRO A 62 10.49 -43.89 -11.68
CA PRO A 62 11.22 -45.14 -11.52
C PRO A 62 12.74 -44.94 -11.68
N ALA A 63 13.54 -45.63 -10.87
CA ALA A 63 14.98 -45.40 -10.75
C ALA A 63 15.77 -45.55 -12.07
N ASP A 64 15.29 -46.40 -12.98
CA ASP A 64 15.80 -46.62 -14.34
C ASP A 64 15.58 -45.43 -15.28
N ASN A 65 14.60 -44.58 -14.99
CA ASN A 65 14.23 -43.41 -15.78
C ASN A 65 14.65 -42.07 -15.16
N GLN A 66 15.37 -42.10 -14.03
CA GLN A 66 15.83 -40.87 -13.38
C GLN A 66 16.98 -40.24 -14.16
N LEU A 67 16.81 -38.96 -14.51
CA LEU A 67 17.87 -38.13 -15.07
C LEU A 67 18.76 -37.61 -13.94
N ALA A 68 20.03 -37.31 -14.25
CA ALA A 68 20.95 -36.68 -13.31
C ALA A 68 20.63 -35.18 -13.13
N VAL A 69 19.49 -34.88 -12.51
CA VAL A 69 19.03 -33.51 -12.23
C VAL A 69 19.15 -33.27 -10.74
N SER A 70 19.97 -32.29 -10.36
CA SER A 70 20.09 -31.78 -8.99
C SER A 70 19.59 -30.34 -8.96
N PRO A 71 18.82 -29.92 -7.94
CA PRO A 71 18.55 -28.51 -7.74
C PRO A 71 19.91 -27.79 -7.62
N GLY A 72 20.10 -26.71 -8.38
CA GLY A 72 21.29 -25.87 -8.19
C GLY A 72 21.36 -25.31 -6.76
N SER A 73 22.46 -24.66 -6.38
CA SER A 73 22.54 -24.01 -5.06
C SER A 73 21.50 -22.88 -4.93
N PHE A 74 20.87 -22.77 -3.75
CA PHE A 74 19.93 -21.69 -3.48
C PHE A 74 20.62 -20.32 -3.62
N PRO A 75 20.08 -19.38 -4.42
CA PRO A 75 20.73 -18.10 -4.68
C PRO A 75 20.53 -17.11 -3.52
N ILE A 76 21.24 -17.34 -2.41
CA ILE A 76 21.13 -16.54 -1.16
C ILE A 76 21.36 -15.05 -1.45
N TRP A 77 22.34 -14.72 -2.27
CA TRP A 77 22.66 -13.33 -2.67
C TRP A 77 21.49 -12.65 -3.39
N ALA A 78 20.75 -13.38 -4.23
CA ALA A 78 19.58 -12.84 -4.91
C ALA A 78 18.46 -12.53 -3.93
N LEU A 79 18.26 -13.38 -2.91
CA LEU A 79 17.31 -13.12 -1.83
C LEU A 79 17.68 -11.84 -1.06
N VAL A 80 18.94 -11.71 -0.65
CA VAL A 80 19.44 -10.52 0.07
C VAL A 80 19.26 -9.25 -0.77
N ALA A 81 19.62 -9.31 -2.06
CA ALA A 81 19.45 -8.19 -2.97
C ALA A 81 17.97 -7.78 -3.11
N MET A 82 17.06 -8.74 -3.29
CA MET A 82 15.62 -8.45 -3.39
C MET A 82 15.08 -7.77 -2.14
N ILE A 83 15.51 -8.20 -0.94
CA ILE A 83 15.11 -7.57 0.33
C ILE A 83 15.60 -6.12 0.38
N ILE A 84 16.86 -5.86 0.06
CA ILE A 84 17.42 -4.50 0.05
C ILE A 84 16.67 -3.61 -0.95
N ILE A 85 16.43 -4.10 -2.17
CA ILE A 85 15.72 -3.35 -3.20
C ILE A 85 14.27 -3.08 -2.78
N ALA A 86 13.58 -4.05 -2.18
CA ALA A 86 12.22 -3.86 -1.68
C ALA A 86 12.15 -2.80 -0.57
N LEU A 87 13.15 -2.75 0.34
CA LEU A 87 13.25 -1.70 1.35
C LEU A 87 13.54 -0.32 0.75
N LEU A 88 14.36 -0.24 -0.29
CA LEU A 88 14.62 1.02 -1.00
C LEU A 88 13.39 1.49 -1.80
N ALA A 89 12.63 0.56 -2.37
CA ALA A 89 11.40 0.87 -3.11
C ALA A 89 10.35 1.56 -2.23
N THR A 90 10.33 1.30 -0.91
CA THR A 90 9.36 1.95 -0.03
C THR A 90 9.62 3.44 0.16
N VAL A 91 10.88 3.88 0.06
CA VAL A 91 11.24 5.30 0.05
C VAL A 91 10.71 5.99 -1.22
N LEU A 92 10.76 5.28 -2.35
CA LEU A 92 10.19 5.76 -3.62
C LEU A 92 8.66 5.88 -3.54
N MET A 93 7.99 4.88 -2.97
CA MET A 93 6.55 4.92 -2.69
C MET A 93 6.17 6.07 -1.75
N ALA A 94 7.02 6.40 -0.77
CA ALA A 94 6.79 7.55 0.10
C ALA A 94 6.80 8.87 -0.70
N GLY A 95 7.73 9.02 -1.65
CA GLY A 95 7.76 10.15 -2.59
C GLY A 95 6.49 10.25 -3.45
N GLU A 96 5.96 9.13 -3.92
CA GLU A 96 4.68 9.08 -4.64
C GLU A 96 3.51 9.56 -3.77
N GLN A 97 3.41 9.04 -2.54
CA GLN A 97 2.37 9.46 -1.59
C GLN A 97 2.50 10.95 -1.21
N LYS A 98 3.71 11.49 -1.17
CA LYS A 98 3.96 12.92 -0.97
C LYS A 98 3.38 13.79 -2.08
N ILE A 99 3.50 13.36 -3.34
CA ILE A 99 2.91 14.06 -4.48
C ILE A 99 1.38 14.10 -4.34
N HIS A 100 0.75 12.96 -3.99
CA HIS A 100 -0.70 12.91 -3.75
C HIS A 100 -1.16 13.79 -2.59
N LEU A 101 -0.40 13.79 -1.49
CA LEU A 101 -0.71 14.62 -0.32
C LEU A 101 -0.56 16.11 -0.62
N ALA A 102 0.50 16.51 -1.33
CA ALA A 102 0.68 17.88 -1.77
C ALA A 102 -0.44 18.31 -2.72
N LEU A 103 -0.83 17.43 -3.65
CA LEU A 103 -1.93 17.69 -4.58
C LEU A 103 -3.27 17.85 -3.84
N ALA A 104 -3.52 17.04 -2.82
CA ALA A 104 -4.72 17.16 -1.97
C ALA A 104 -4.79 18.53 -1.27
N ARG A 105 -3.62 19.13 -0.99
CA ARG A 105 -3.49 20.46 -0.39
C ARG A 105 -3.54 21.60 -1.40
N GLY A 106 -3.66 21.32 -2.69
CA GLY A 106 -3.64 22.32 -3.77
C GLY A 106 -2.24 22.63 -4.31
N ASN A 107 -1.19 21.97 -3.82
CA ASN A 107 0.19 22.21 -4.23
C ASN A 107 0.59 21.26 -5.36
N LYS A 108 1.14 21.81 -6.45
CA LYS A 108 1.73 21.01 -7.53
C LYS A 108 3.22 20.88 -7.31
N LEU A 109 3.68 19.65 -7.05
CA LEU A 109 5.09 19.35 -6.89
C LEU A 109 5.68 18.76 -8.17
N PRO A 110 6.97 19.02 -8.47
CA PRO A 110 7.63 18.43 -9.63
C PRO A 110 7.81 16.92 -9.45
N ILE A 111 7.94 16.18 -10.56
CA ILE A 111 8.15 14.72 -10.56
C ILE A 111 9.42 14.30 -9.80
N SER A 112 10.42 15.19 -9.72
CA SER A 112 11.65 14.97 -8.93
C SER A 112 11.39 14.75 -7.44
N THR A 113 10.22 15.16 -6.93
CA THR A 113 9.75 14.92 -5.55
C THR A 113 9.69 13.43 -5.24
N LEU A 114 9.52 12.58 -6.25
CA LEU A 114 9.55 11.12 -6.10
C LEU A 114 10.83 10.65 -5.40
N PHE A 115 11.95 11.33 -5.64
CA PHE A 115 13.26 10.99 -5.07
C PHE A 115 13.62 11.85 -3.84
N SER A 116 12.77 12.79 -3.41
CA SER A 116 13.13 13.70 -2.31
C SER A 116 13.34 12.98 -0.99
N GLU A 117 12.60 11.90 -0.76
CA GLU A 117 12.63 11.14 0.49
C GLU A 117 13.91 10.31 0.67
N PHE A 118 14.69 10.09 -0.39
CA PHE A 118 16.01 9.46 -0.28
C PHE A 118 17.04 10.36 0.40
N LYS A 119 16.87 11.69 0.31
CA LYS A 119 17.82 12.67 0.87
C LYS A 119 17.54 12.96 2.35
N ASN A 120 16.28 12.85 2.77
CA ASN A 120 15.81 13.33 4.05
C ASN A 120 15.36 12.17 4.94
N ARG A 121 16.30 11.58 5.69
CA ARG A 121 16.02 10.51 6.67
C ARG A 121 15.20 9.33 6.10
N PRO A 122 15.72 8.62 5.08
CA PRO A 122 15.04 7.46 4.50
C PRO A 122 14.85 6.30 5.50
N ASP A 123 15.66 6.28 6.58
CA ASP A 123 15.59 5.31 7.67
C ASP A 123 14.18 5.17 8.24
N ARG A 124 13.42 6.26 8.33
CA ARG A 124 12.08 6.26 8.93
C ARG A 124 11.08 5.44 8.12
N TYR A 125 11.13 5.52 6.80
CA TYR A 125 10.27 4.74 5.91
C TYR A 125 10.67 3.27 5.92
N ILE A 126 11.97 2.99 5.91
CA ILE A 126 12.50 1.62 5.99
C ILE A 126 12.08 0.97 7.32
N VAL A 127 12.28 1.64 8.46
CA VAL A 127 11.87 1.13 9.78
C VAL A 127 10.36 0.95 9.85
N TYR A 128 9.57 1.88 9.29
CA TYR A 128 8.12 1.72 9.19
C TYR A 128 7.73 0.46 8.41
N THR A 129 8.34 0.23 7.25
CA THR A 129 8.10 -0.98 6.46
C THR A 129 8.50 -2.23 7.23
N LEU A 130 9.65 -2.24 7.91
CA LEU A 130 10.09 -3.38 8.73
C LEU A 130 9.12 -3.68 9.86
N LEU A 131 8.65 -2.65 10.58
CA LEU A 131 7.62 -2.82 11.62
C LEU A 131 6.33 -3.37 11.03
N ASN A 132 5.88 -2.86 9.87
CA ASN A 132 4.69 -3.36 9.20
C ASN A 132 4.84 -4.83 8.74
N VAL A 133 6.02 -5.22 8.25
CA VAL A 133 6.35 -6.60 7.88
C VAL A 133 6.31 -7.50 9.12
N VAL A 134 6.92 -7.09 10.23
CA VAL A 134 6.89 -7.86 11.49
C VAL A 134 5.46 -8.04 12.00
N ILE A 135 4.64 -6.98 11.99
CA ILE A 135 3.23 -7.05 12.37
C ILE A 135 2.47 -8.02 11.45
N THR A 136 2.68 -7.90 10.13
CA THR A 136 2.03 -8.76 9.14
C THR A 136 2.42 -10.23 9.28
N LEU A 137 3.72 -10.50 9.48
CA LEU A 137 4.23 -11.85 9.73
C LEU A 137 3.65 -12.44 11.02
N ALA A 138 3.59 -11.64 12.10
CA ALA A 138 2.97 -12.08 13.36
C ALA A 138 1.49 -12.45 13.18
N CYS A 139 0.76 -11.74 12.31
CA CYS A 139 -0.64 -12.06 12.01
C CYS A 139 -0.80 -13.31 11.13
N ILE A 140 0.16 -13.62 10.25
CA ILE A 140 0.11 -14.78 9.34
C ILE A 140 0.67 -16.05 10.02
N LEU A 141 1.53 -15.91 11.02
CA LEU A 141 2.16 -17.03 11.73
C LEU A 141 1.16 -18.10 12.25
N PRO A 142 -0.01 -17.75 12.84
CA PRO A 142 -1.01 -18.74 13.23
C PRO A 142 -1.54 -19.57 12.04
N LEU A 143 -1.67 -18.97 10.84
CA LEU A 143 -2.08 -19.69 9.63
C LEU A 143 -1.05 -20.75 9.25
N ILE A 144 0.24 -20.37 9.25
CA ILE A 144 1.34 -21.28 8.89
C ILE A 144 1.39 -22.46 9.86
N ILE A 145 1.27 -22.20 11.16
CA ILE A 145 1.28 -23.25 12.20
C ILE A 145 0.13 -24.24 11.97
N ILE A 146 -1.08 -23.76 11.73
CA ILE A 146 -2.24 -24.63 11.51
C ILE A 146 -2.07 -25.46 10.23
N MET A 147 -1.59 -24.87 9.14
CA MET A 147 -1.34 -25.60 7.90
C MET A 147 -0.27 -26.68 8.08
N ALA A 148 0.78 -26.42 8.87
CA ALA A 148 1.79 -27.41 9.21
C ALA A 148 1.20 -28.56 10.04
N ILE A 149 0.39 -28.27 11.06
CA ILE A 149 -0.29 -29.29 11.88
C ILE A 149 -1.19 -30.18 11.02
N ILE A 150 -1.97 -29.59 10.11
CA ILE A 150 -2.84 -30.31 9.17
C ILE A 150 -2.02 -31.23 8.24
N SER A 151 -0.85 -30.78 7.77
CA SER A 151 -0.02 -31.58 6.87
C SER A 151 0.59 -32.83 7.52
N VAL A 152 0.86 -32.77 8.83
CA VAL A 152 1.46 -33.89 9.60
C VAL A 152 0.39 -34.83 10.14
N ASN A 153 -0.73 -34.29 10.60
CA ASN A 153 -1.84 -35.08 11.09
C ASN A 153 -2.74 -35.41 9.90
N VAL A 154 -2.61 -36.61 9.34
CA VAL A 154 -3.51 -37.15 8.31
C VAL A 154 -4.90 -37.33 8.95
N VAL A 155 -5.65 -36.23 9.09
CA VAL A 155 -7.01 -36.27 9.62
C VAL A 155 -7.87 -36.96 8.54
N PRO A 156 -8.60 -38.05 8.88
CA PRO A 156 -9.24 -38.90 7.87
C PRO A 156 -10.28 -38.20 6.98
N ASN A 157 -10.80 -37.04 7.40
CA ASN A 157 -11.90 -36.33 6.76
C ASN A 157 -11.42 -35.04 6.08
N GLY A 158 -10.91 -35.14 4.85
CA GLY A 158 -10.39 -33.97 4.09
C GLY A 158 -11.38 -32.80 3.95
N ALA A 159 -12.69 -33.07 3.92
CA ALA A 159 -13.72 -32.04 3.82
C ALA A 159 -13.84 -31.15 5.08
N THR A 160 -13.74 -31.73 6.28
CA THR A 160 -13.85 -30.94 7.53
C THR A 160 -12.63 -30.06 7.74
N ILE A 161 -11.44 -30.54 7.36
CA ILE A 161 -10.19 -29.78 7.36
C ILE A 161 -10.30 -28.57 6.43
N ALA A 162 -10.80 -28.78 5.20
CA ALA A 162 -10.97 -27.70 4.23
C ALA A 162 -11.91 -26.61 4.75
N ILE A 163 -13.04 -26.98 5.35
CA ILE A 163 -14.00 -26.01 5.89
C ILE A 163 -13.40 -25.21 7.06
N VAL A 164 -12.75 -25.89 8.02
CA VAL A 164 -12.16 -25.23 9.19
C VAL A 164 -10.99 -24.33 8.79
N SER A 165 -10.12 -24.78 7.88
CA SER A 165 -8.99 -23.98 7.40
C SER A 165 -9.45 -22.74 6.64
N VAL A 166 -10.49 -22.84 5.81
CA VAL A 166 -11.08 -21.69 5.12
C VAL A 166 -11.70 -20.70 6.12
N ALA A 167 -12.51 -21.18 7.07
CA ALA A 167 -13.12 -20.33 8.08
C ALA A 167 -12.07 -19.57 8.92
N PHE A 168 -11.00 -20.25 9.32
CA PHE A 168 -9.90 -19.65 10.06
C PHE A 168 -9.10 -18.64 9.22
N THR A 169 -8.83 -18.97 7.95
CA THR A 169 -8.18 -18.05 7.01
C THR A 169 -8.99 -16.77 6.86
N ILE A 170 -10.32 -16.87 6.72
CA ILE A 170 -11.22 -15.71 6.66
C ILE A 170 -11.12 -14.88 7.94
N ALA A 171 -11.16 -15.51 9.12
CA ALA A 171 -11.05 -14.82 10.40
C ALA A 171 -9.72 -14.05 10.53
N LEU A 172 -8.60 -14.66 10.15
CA LEU A 172 -7.29 -13.99 10.15
C LEU A 172 -7.23 -12.87 9.10
N CYS A 173 -7.78 -13.07 7.91
CA CYS A 173 -7.87 -12.02 6.90
C CYS A 173 -8.61 -10.80 7.44
N VAL A 174 -9.73 -11.00 8.15
CA VAL A 174 -10.45 -9.91 8.81
C VAL A 174 -9.56 -9.19 9.81
N ILE A 175 -8.84 -9.91 10.67
CA ILE A 175 -7.90 -9.33 11.65
C ILE A 175 -6.80 -8.50 10.95
N VAL A 176 -6.16 -9.07 9.93
CA VAL A 176 -5.11 -8.40 9.15
C VAL A 176 -5.65 -7.13 8.49
N ILE A 177 -6.83 -7.20 7.87
CA ILE A 177 -7.48 -6.04 7.27
C ILE A 177 -7.68 -4.95 8.32
N PHE A 178 -8.24 -5.25 9.48
CA PHE A 178 -8.46 -4.25 10.54
C PHE A 178 -7.15 -3.64 11.05
N ILE A 179 -6.08 -4.42 11.21
CA ILE A 179 -4.77 -3.91 11.61
C ILE A 179 -4.18 -3.00 10.53
N GLN A 180 -4.24 -3.41 9.25
CA GLN A 180 -3.72 -2.62 8.15
C GLN A 180 -4.49 -1.31 7.96
N LEU A 181 -5.82 -1.33 8.15
CA LEU A 181 -6.63 -0.11 8.17
C LEU A 181 -6.16 0.87 9.24
N ARG A 182 -5.81 0.39 10.44
CA ARG A 182 -5.30 1.22 11.54
C ARG A 182 -3.93 1.82 11.26
N ILE A 183 -3.08 1.12 10.52
CA ILE A 183 -1.72 1.54 10.15
C ILE A 183 -1.70 2.41 8.88
N SER A 184 -2.77 2.38 8.08
CA SER A 184 -2.80 3.00 6.76
C SER A 184 -2.49 4.50 6.70
N LEU A 185 -2.64 5.26 7.79
CA LEU A 185 -2.32 6.69 7.84
C LEU A 185 -0.88 6.99 8.24
N SER A 186 -0.12 6.00 8.70
CA SER A 186 1.25 6.18 9.21
C SER A 186 2.17 6.82 8.18
N ILE A 187 2.05 6.44 6.91
CA ILE A 187 2.86 7.01 5.85
C ILE A 187 2.63 8.52 5.71
N TYR A 188 1.39 8.98 5.83
CA TYR A 188 1.08 10.41 5.76
C TYR A 188 1.57 11.17 6.99
N PHE A 189 1.48 10.57 8.19
CA PHE A 189 2.09 11.18 9.39
C PHE A 189 3.61 11.30 9.31
N LEU A 190 4.30 10.33 8.67
CA LEU A 190 5.74 10.41 8.43
C LEU A 190 6.10 11.56 7.48
N LEU A 191 5.27 11.74 6.44
CA LEU A 191 5.41 12.79 5.43
C LEU A 191 5.14 14.18 6.01
N ASP A 192 4.13 14.31 6.87
CA ASP A 192 3.76 15.58 7.49
C ASP A 192 4.68 16.03 8.62
N ASN A 193 5.27 15.07 9.34
CA ASN A 193 6.12 15.36 10.49
C ASN A 193 7.52 14.77 10.26
N PRO A 194 8.46 15.52 9.66
CA PRO A 194 9.81 15.03 9.37
C PRO A 194 10.61 14.55 10.60
N SER A 195 10.24 14.98 11.81
CA SER A 195 10.87 14.57 13.07
C SER A 195 10.31 13.27 13.66
N LEU A 196 9.14 12.80 13.23
CA LEU A 196 8.40 11.73 13.91
C LEU A 196 8.96 10.33 13.60
N GLY A 197 9.38 9.53 14.59
CA GLY A 197 9.83 8.16 14.30
C GLY A 197 8.74 7.26 13.70
N ALA A 198 9.12 6.14 13.06
CA ALA A 198 8.20 5.14 12.50
C ALA A 198 7.15 4.66 13.51
N MET A 199 7.57 4.31 14.72
CA MET A 199 6.67 3.90 15.80
C MET A 199 5.70 5.01 16.22
N GLY A 200 6.19 6.26 16.26
CA GLY A 200 5.36 7.43 16.54
C GLY A 200 4.26 7.61 15.50
N ALA A 201 4.60 7.47 14.21
CA ALA A 201 3.63 7.55 13.12
C ALA A 201 2.60 6.40 13.13
N ILE A 202 3.01 5.19 13.53
CA ILE A 202 2.07 4.09 13.77
C ILE A 202 1.12 4.43 14.92
N LYS A 203 1.64 4.90 16.05
CA LYS A 203 0.82 5.29 17.20
C LYS A 203 -0.19 6.39 16.84
N GLU A 204 0.24 7.42 16.11
CA GLU A 204 -0.63 8.50 15.65
C GLU A 204 -1.68 8.04 14.65
N SER A 205 -1.33 7.11 13.76
CA SER A 205 -2.28 6.47 12.85
C SER A 205 -3.34 5.69 13.61
N PHE A 206 -2.95 4.87 14.60
CA PHE A 206 -3.90 4.13 15.44
C PHE A 206 -4.85 5.05 16.21
N ARG A 207 -4.31 6.13 16.78
CA ARG A 207 -5.07 7.14 17.53
C ARG A 207 -6.08 7.83 16.62
N THR A 208 -5.63 8.33 15.47
CA THR A 208 -6.47 9.06 14.50
C THR A 208 -7.51 8.16 13.85
N MET A 209 -7.21 6.88 13.64
CA MET A 209 -8.16 5.92 13.09
C MET A 209 -9.24 5.47 14.07
N LYS A 210 -9.16 5.82 15.37
CA LYS A 210 -10.23 5.53 16.33
C LYS A 210 -11.51 6.29 15.92
N GLY A 211 -12.59 5.56 15.69
CA GLY A 211 -13.85 6.11 15.17
C GLY A 211 -13.96 6.18 13.63
N HIS A 212 -12.85 6.03 12.88
CA HIS A 212 -12.85 6.18 11.43
C HIS A 212 -12.65 4.86 10.65
N CYS A 213 -12.40 3.73 11.33
CA CYS A 213 -12.12 2.44 10.68
C CYS A 213 -13.21 1.97 9.72
N TRP A 214 -14.47 2.00 10.15
CA TRP A 214 -15.59 1.60 9.30
C TRP A 214 -15.75 2.52 8.10
N ARG A 215 -15.51 3.82 8.28
CA ARG A 215 -15.51 4.80 7.20
C ARG A 215 -14.41 4.50 6.18
N ARG A 216 -13.20 4.16 6.64
CA ARG A 216 -12.09 3.75 5.75
C ARG A 216 -12.42 2.44 5.03
N LEU A 217 -12.88 1.42 5.74
CA LEU A 217 -13.28 0.14 5.14
C LEU A 217 -14.36 0.35 4.08
N TYR A 218 -15.36 1.19 4.35
CA TYR A 218 -16.41 1.49 3.38
C TYR A 218 -15.86 2.19 2.13
N ILE A 219 -14.90 3.10 2.28
CA ILE A 219 -14.21 3.71 1.13
C ILE A 219 -13.53 2.62 0.31
N ASP A 220 -12.76 1.74 0.92
CA ASP A 220 -12.06 0.66 0.23
C ASP A 220 -13.03 -0.32 -0.47
N LEU A 221 -14.11 -0.73 0.22
CA LEU A 221 -15.17 -1.58 -0.37
C LEU A 221 -15.88 -0.90 -1.54
N SER A 222 -16.06 0.43 -1.48
CA SER A 222 -16.66 1.18 -2.58
C SER A 222 -15.79 1.27 -3.84
N PHE A 223 -14.55 0.77 -3.80
CA PHE A 223 -13.67 0.60 -4.96
C PHE A 223 -13.76 -0.79 -5.59
N ILE A 224 -14.44 -1.78 -4.99
CA ILE A 224 -14.61 -3.12 -5.56
C ILE A 224 -15.10 -3.08 -7.03
N PRO A 225 -16.13 -2.28 -7.40
CA PRO A 225 -16.56 -2.20 -8.79
C PRO A 225 -15.47 -1.68 -9.74
N MET A 226 -14.62 -0.74 -9.28
CA MET A 226 -13.48 -0.26 -10.07
C MET A 226 -12.41 -1.34 -10.19
N GLY A 227 -12.20 -2.15 -9.15
CA GLY A 227 -11.30 -3.31 -9.21
C GLY A 227 -11.73 -4.33 -10.27
N ILE A 228 -13.03 -4.62 -10.37
CA ILE A 228 -13.58 -5.47 -11.43
C ILE A 228 -13.28 -4.88 -12.83
N LEU A 229 -13.46 -3.57 -12.99
CA LEU A 229 -13.14 -2.88 -14.25
C LEU A 229 -11.64 -3.00 -14.62
N VAL A 230 -10.74 -2.91 -13.63
CA VAL A 230 -9.30 -3.11 -13.83
C VAL A 230 -9.04 -4.53 -14.35
N VAL A 231 -9.67 -5.56 -13.77
CA VAL A 231 -9.52 -6.94 -14.25
C VAL A 231 -10.07 -7.11 -15.67
N LEU A 232 -11.27 -6.58 -15.95
CA LEU A 232 -11.90 -6.68 -17.28
C LEU A 232 -11.13 -5.94 -18.37
N SER A 233 -10.37 -4.90 -18.02
CA SER A 233 -9.50 -4.17 -18.94
C SER A 233 -8.07 -4.73 -19.01
N LEU A 234 -7.84 -5.94 -18.48
CA LEU A 234 -6.51 -6.58 -18.41
C LEU A 234 -5.46 -5.70 -17.71
N GLY A 235 -5.87 -4.93 -16.71
CA GLY A 235 -5.00 -4.04 -15.93
C GLY A 235 -4.87 -2.62 -16.48
N ILE A 236 -5.34 -2.33 -17.70
CA ILE A 236 -5.17 -1.01 -18.34
C ILE A 236 -5.87 0.09 -17.54
N ALA A 237 -7.10 -0.15 -17.05
CA ALA A 237 -7.80 0.84 -16.23
C ALA A 237 -7.08 1.10 -14.89
N GLY A 238 -6.19 0.21 -14.45
CA GLY A 238 -5.39 0.35 -13.23
C GLY A 238 -4.53 1.62 -13.25
N LEU A 239 -4.08 2.04 -14.42
CA LEU A 239 -3.29 3.27 -14.60
C LEU A 239 -4.02 4.53 -14.13
N TRP A 240 -5.36 4.58 -14.23
CA TRP A 240 -6.17 5.71 -13.74
C TRP A 240 -6.79 5.44 -12.38
N VAL A 241 -7.18 4.19 -12.10
CA VAL A 241 -7.84 3.82 -10.85
C VAL A 241 -6.89 3.91 -9.66
N GLN A 242 -5.65 3.45 -9.80
CA GLN A 242 -4.66 3.47 -8.71
C GLN A 242 -4.30 4.88 -8.22
N PRO A 243 -3.93 5.87 -9.08
CA PRO A 243 -3.67 7.22 -8.60
C PRO A 243 -4.93 7.90 -8.05
N TYR A 244 -6.11 7.53 -8.56
CA TYR A 244 -7.37 7.99 -7.99
C TYR A 244 -7.61 7.45 -6.57
N MET A 245 -7.32 6.17 -6.31
CA MET A 245 -7.38 5.59 -4.96
C MET A 245 -6.37 6.24 -4.01
N TYR A 246 -5.13 6.47 -4.45
CA TYR A 246 -4.12 7.16 -3.64
C TYR A 246 -4.52 8.59 -3.31
N GLN A 247 -5.14 9.30 -4.25
CA GLN A 247 -5.67 10.62 -3.98
C GLN A 247 -6.81 10.61 -2.96
N VAL A 248 -7.73 9.65 -3.04
CA VAL A 248 -8.81 9.48 -2.05
C VAL A 248 -8.25 9.18 -0.67
N ASN A 249 -7.18 8.38 -0.57
CA ASN A 249 -6.49 8.11 0.69
C ASN A 249 -5.81 9.36 1.27
N ALA A 250 -5.18 10.19 0.43
CA ALA A 250 -4.62 11.47 0.85
C ALA A 250 -5.71 12.43 1.35
N TYR A 251 -6.85 12.53 0.64
CA TYR A 251 -8.00 13.32 1.09
C TYR A 251 -8.60 12.80 2.40
N PHE A 252 -8.70 11.48 2.54
CA PHE A 252 -9.16 10.87 3.78
C PHE A 252 -8.24 11.22 4.96
N TYR A 253 -6.91 11.20 4.74
CA TYR A 253 -5.95 11.63 5.76
C TYR A 253 -6.17 13.09 6.19
N ILE A 254 -6.15 14.04 5.25
CA ILE A 254 -6.31 15.48 5.59
C ILE A 254 -7.68 15.79 6.20
N ASP A 255 -8.72 15.02 5.86
CA ASP A 255 -10.04 15.13 6.49
C ASP A 255 -10.01 14.61 7.94
N THR A 256 -9.36 13.48 8.21
CA THR A 256 -9.28 12.91 9.57
C THR A 256 -8.50 13.78 10.55
N ILE A 257 -7.54 14.57 10.07
CA ILE A 257 -6.81 15.55 10.89
C ILE A 257 -7.50 16.93 10.91
N GLY A 258 -8.68 17.06 10.28
CA GLY A 258 -9.48 18.29 10.23
C GLY A 258 -8.88 19.43 9.41
N GLU A 259 -7.91 19.16 8.54
CA GLU A 259 -7.23 20.20 7.75
C GLU A 259 -8.19 20.86 6.75
N ILE A 260 -9.09 20.08 6.13
CA ILE A 260 -10.05 20.63 5.16
C ILE A 260 -11.01 21.62 5.85
N ASP A 261 -11.47 21.30 7.06
CA ASP A 261 -12.41 22.17 7.78
C ASP A 261 -11.76 23.48 8.22
N ARG A 262 -10.49 23.44 8.63
CA ARG A 262 -9.72 24.65 8.96
C ARG A 262 -9.58 25.57 7.75
N LYS A 263 -9.24 25.02 6.58
CA LYS A 263 -9.11 25.81 5.34
C LYS A 263 -10.41 26.50 4.94
N ILE A 264 -11.54 25.80 5.03
CA ILE A 264 -12.86 26.39 4.70
C ILE A 264 -13.23 27.50 5.68
N GLU A 265 -12.93 27.32 6.96
CA GLU A 265 -13.18 28.34 7.99
C GLU A 265 -12.28 29.57 7.79
N GLU A 266 -11.01 29.36 7.45
CA GLU A 266 -10.08 30.45 7.10
C GLU A 266 -10.56 31.22 5.87
N GLU A 267 -10.97 30.53 4.80
CA GLU A 267 -11.53 31.14 3.59
C GLU A 267 -12.80 31.96 3.91
N ARG A 268 -13.73 31.40 4.70
CA ARG A 268 -14.93 32.12 5.13
C ARG A 268 -14.60 33.38 5.93
N ARG A 269 -13.65 33.31 6.87
CA ARG A 269 -13.23 34.48 7.66
C ARG A 269 -12.62 35.57 6.78
N MET A 270 -11.79 35.20 5.81
CA MET A 270 -11.23 36.15 4.86
C MET A 270 -12.32 36.81 4.00
N GLU A 271 -13.34 36.05 3.56
CA GLU A 271 -14.48 36.61 2.83
C GLU A 271 -15.32 37.56 3.70
N GLU A 272 -15.53 37.22 4.98
CA GLU A 272 -16.24 38.07 5.94
C GLU A 272 -15.45 39.35 6.28
N GLU A 273 -14.12 39.29 6.37
CA GLU A 273 -13.25 40.44 6.65
C GLU A 273 -13.05 41.35 5.42
N MET A 274 -12.93 40.78 4.21
CA MET A 274 -12.73 41.56 2.97
C MET A 274 -14.03 42.01 2.29
N GLY A 275 -15.15 41.33 2.55
CA GLY A 275 -16.48 41.68 2.07
C GLY A 275 -16.85 43.15 2.30
N PRO A 276 -16.71 43.71 3.52
CA PRO A 276 -17.00 45.11 3.79
C PRO A 276 -15.99 46.10 3.14
N MET A 277 -14.72 45.72 2.97
CA MET A 277 -13.70 46.59 2.34
C MET A 277 -13.93 46.79 0.83
N LEU A 278 -14.47 45.79 0.14
CA LEU A 278 -14.79 45.87 -1.30
C LEU A 278 -16.08 46.64 -1.59
N THR A 279 -16.96 46.82 -0.60
CA THR A 279 -18.17 47.65 -0.72
C THR A 279 -17.91 49.13 -0.48
N ASP A 280 -16.89 49.49 0.32
CA ASP A 280 -16.54 50.88 0.61
C ASP A 280 -15.71 51.55 -0.49
N GLU A 281 -15.01 50.81 -1.35
CA GLU A 281 -14.30 51.36 -2.53
C GLU A 281 -15.22 51.69 -3.73
N LYS A 282 -16.52 51.39 -3.62
CA LYS A 282 -17.50 51.66 -4.70
C LYS A 282 -18.29 52.96 -4.53
N PHE A 283 -17.87 53.86 -3.65
CA PHE A 283 -18.48 55.19 -3.46
C PHE A 283 -17.50 56.33 -3.73
#